data_AF-A0A6G3SBW6-F1
#
_entry.id   AF-A0A6G3SBW6-F1
#
_cell.length_a   1.000
_cell.length_b   1.000
_cell.length_c   1.000
_cell.angle_alpha   90.00
_cell.angle_beta   90.00
_cell.angle_gamma   90.00
#
_symmetry.space_group_name_H-M   'P 1'
#
loop_
_entity.id
_entity.type
_entity.pdbx_description
1 polymer ?
#
loop_
_entity_poly.entity_id
_entity_poly.type
_entity_poly.pdbx_seq_one_letter_code
_entity_poly.pdbx_strand_id
1 'polypeptide(L)'
;IVRVGLDWPAGLPDGGRHGFTPGHRRTLEAALPGMAERLAPHLTGRVLVLGNEELMYAPLRLATALEATGADVAYSTTTRSPVLAVDDPGYAIRSRLAFPAHDAPADGTPERYAYNVAGGGFDTITVVVDSVGDSAELAAPGGLLDQAAAHAARVVVAVVPSYVPAARSAPERLPMPLPEPLRGPAFSSYAPDEVGWLLQDLSDVTLEAPTEEREEAIQSGGAHYAESLPVEYQPSAQYQELFHAALDASAVRIARAVGVVTETVLAELPDRRERGGTHTPRPVLVSLARAGTPVGVLMRRWALRRYGLELPHYAVSIVRGRGIDANALRWLAAHHDPADVVFVDGWTGKGAITRELADAVREFEAATGVSGFVPEIAVLADPGSCVRTYGTREDFLIPSACLNSTVSGLISRTVLRSDLVGPEDFHGAKFYRELAGADVSRQFLDVVQDRFDEVRDAVDADVKELLGADRAPTWEGWAAVERISEEYGIHDVNLVKPGVGETTRVLLRRVPWKILARAGAGADLDHVRLLAEQRGVPVEEVAELPYTCVGLIHPRFTRGATGVDGKAVAAK
;
A
#
# COMPACT_ATOMS: atom_id res chain seq x y z
N ILE A 1 -55.79 8.18 -3.55
CA ILE A 1 -54.40 7.80 -3.23
C ILE A 1 -54.44 6.52 -2.42
N VAL A 2 -53.61 5.52 -2.73
CA VAL A 2 -53.49 4.25 -2.01
C VAL A 2 -52.03 4.02 -1.62
N ARG A 3 -51.76 3.57 -0.40
CA ARG A 3 -50.41 3.21 0.04
C ARG A 3 -50.21 1.71 0.03
N VAL A 4 -49.07 1.24 -0.47
CA VAL A 4 -48.75 -0.18 -0.58
C VAL A 4 -47.37 -0.44 0.02
N GLY A 5 -47.29 -1.42 0.93
CA GLY A 5 -46.02 -1.92 1.45
C GLY A 5 -45.41 -2.95 0.50
N LEU A 6 -44.14 -2.75 0.14
CA LEU A 6 -43.45 -3.62 -0.80
C LEU A 6 -42.86 -4.88 -0.17
N ASP A 7 -42.84 -4.98 1.16
CA ASP A 7 -42.08 -6.01 1.89
C ASP A 7 -40.58 -5.97 1.53
N TRP A 8 -40.02 -4.77 1.67
CA TRP A 8 -38.63 -4.51 1.33
C TRP A 8 -37.68 -5.37 2.19
N PRO A 9 -36.72 -6.11 1.57
CA PRO A 9 -35.82 -6.98 2.32
C PRO A 9 -35.07 -6.24 3.43
N ALA A 10 -35.08 -6.81 4.63
CA ALA A 10 -34.37 -6.23 5.76
C ALA A 10 -32.87 -6.08 5.45
N GLY A 11 -32.33 -4.89 5.69
CA GLY A 11 -30.92 -4.58 5.49
C GLY A 11 -30.50 -4.35 4.03
N LEU A 12 -31.42 -4.42 3.05
CA LEU A 12 -31.13 -4.05 1.67
C LEU A 12 -31.14 -2.51 1.51
N PRO A 13 -30.06 -1.89 1.01
CA PRO A 13 -30.07 -0.45 0.77
C PRO A 13 -31.11 -0.03 -0.28
N ASP A 14 -31.77 1.10 -0.05
CA ASP A 14 -32.74 1.74 -0.95
C ASP A 14 -32.08 2.35 -2.21
N GLY A 15 -30.78 2.63 -2.15
CA GLY A 15 -30.00 3.13 -3.27
C GLY A 15 -28.48 3.07 -3.07
N GLY A 16 -27.74 3.73 -3.95
CA GLY A 16 -26.27 3.74 -3.94
C GLY A 16 -25.62 4.65 -2.89
N ARG A 17 -26.41 5.45 -2.17
CA ARG A 17 -25.94 6.49 -1.22
C ARG A 17 -24.95 5.96 -0.17
N HIS A 18 -25.16 4.74 0.30
CA HIS A 18 -24.33 4.08 1.31
C HIS A 18 -23.62 2.82 0.77
N GLY A 19 -23.48 2.71 -0.56
CA GLY A 19 -22.92 1.56 -1.25
C GLY A 19 -23.96 0.50 -1.64
N PHE A 20 -23.83 -0.05 -2.85
CA PHE A 20 -24.74 -1.07 -3.38
C PHE A 20 -23.94 -2.19 -4.06
N THR A 21 -23.81 -3.34 -3.37
CA THR A 21 -22.92 -4.44 -3.78
C THR A 21 -23.58 -5.38 -4.79
N PRO A 22 -22.81 -6.26 -5.47
CA PRO A 22 -23.39 -7.37 -6.23
C PRO A 22 -24.30 -8.29 -5.40
N GLY A 23 -24.01 -8.43 -4.10
CA GLY A 23 -24.88 -9.15 -3.15
C GLY A 23 -26.23 -8.46 -2.97
N HIS A 24 -26.23 -7.15 -2.72
CA HIS A 24 -27.45 -6.34 -2.64
C HIS A 24 -28.27 -6.41 -3.92
N ARG A 25 -27.59 -6.37 -5.09
CA ARG A 25 -28.27 -6.58 -6.37
C ARG A 25 -28.98 -7.92 -6.42
N ARG A 26 -28.31 -9.04 -6.12
CA ARG A 26 -28.95 -10.36 -6.11
C ARG A 26 -30.15 -10.43 -5.16
N THR A 27 -30.05 -9.82 -3.98
CA THR A 27 -31.16 -9.77 -3.02
C THR A 27 -32.34 -8.97 -3.55
N LEU A 28 -32.10 -7.79 -4.14
CA LEU A 28 -33.15 -6.99 -4.77
C LEU A 28 -33.82 -7.76 -5.91
N GLU A 29 -33.02 -8.33 -6.82
CA GLU A 29 -33.50 -9.13 -7.97
C GLU A 29 -34.41 -10.27 -7.55
N ALA A 30 -34.05 -10.98 -6.47
CA ALA A 30 -34.86 -12.07 -5.95
C ALA A 30 -36.19 -11.60 -5.33
N ALA A 31 -36.23 -10.38 -4.78
CA ALA A 31 -37.41 -9.84 -4.10
C ALA A 31 -38.39 -9.09 -5.03
N LEU A 32 -37.89 -8.52 -6.14
CA LEU A 32 -38.67 -7.72 -7.10
C LEU A 32 -39.97 -8.39 -7.60
N PRO A 33 -40.01 -9.70 -7.94
CA PRO A 33 -41.25 -10.34 -8.35
C PRO A 33 -42.34 -10.26 -7.28
N GLY A 34 -42.01 -10.49 -6.01
CA GLY A 34 -42.95 -10.37 -4.90
C GLY A 34 -43.43 -8.93 -4.68
N MET A 35 -42.55 -7.94 -4.89
CA MET A 35 -42.93 -6.52 -4.84
C MET A 35 -43.93 -6.16 -5.94
N ALA A 36 -43.71 -6.66 -7.17
CA ALA A 36 -44.60 -6.46 -8.31
C ALA A 36 -45.97 -7.10 -8.07
N GLU A 37 -46.01 -8.34 -7.56
CA GLU A 37 -47.25 -9.03 -7.19
C GLU A 37 -48.08 -8.28 -6.16
N ARG A 38 -47.42 -7.62 -5.18
CA ARG A 38 -48.10 -6.81 -4.17
C ARG A 38 -48.68 -5.52 -4.75
N LEU A 39 -48.03 -4.92 -5.75
CA LEU A 39 -48.52 -3.70 -6.41
C LEU A 39 -49.64 -3.99 -7.40
N ALA A 40 -49.60 -5.12 -8.12
CA ALA A 40 -50.50 -5.43 -9.23
C ALA A 40 -52.00 -5.22 -8.94
N PRO A 41 -52.58 -5.59 -7.77
CA PRO A 41 -54.00 -5.37 -7.47
C PRO A 41 -54.41 -3.89 -7.42
N HIS A 42 -53.45 -2.99 -7.30
CA HIS A 42 -53.68 -1.55 -7.18
C HIS A 42 -53.51 -0.80 -8.50
N LEU A 43 -52.92 -1.45 -9.51
CA LEU A 43 -52.63 -0.86 -10.81
C LEU A 43 -53.79 -1.07 -11.78
N THR A 44 -54.08 -0.05 -12.59
CA THR A 44 -55.03 -0.13 -13.70
C THR A 44 -54.52 0.63 -14.89
N GLY A 45 -54.77 0.11 -16.10
CA GLY A 45 -54.43 0.76 -17.36
C GLY A 45 -52.93 1.02 -17.51
N ARG A 46 -52.57 2.16 -18.10
CA ARG A 46 -51.17 2.56 -18.28
C ARG A 46 -50.58 3.13 -17.00
N VAL A 47 -49.42 2.63 -16.58
CA VAL A 47 -48.80 2.94 -15.29
C VAL A 47 -47.54 3.78 -15.49
N LEU A 48 -47.41 4.86 -14.72
CA LEU A 48 -46.13 5.55 -14.53
C LEU A 48 -45.54 5.17 -13.17
N VAL A 49 -44.35 4.57 -13.15
CA VAL A 49 -43.54 4.48 -11.93
C VAL A 49 -42.66 5.73 -11.85
N LEU A 50 -42.96 6.59 -10.88
CA LEU A 50 -42.27 7.86 -10.66
C LEU A 50 -41.36 7.73 -9.43
N GLY A 51 -40.05 7.69 -9.67
CA GLY A 51 -39.04 7.79 -8.62
C GLY A 51 -38.90 9.20 -8.07
N ASN A 52 -38.08 9.35 -7.02
CA ASN A 52 -37.87 10.62 -6.35
C ASN A 52 -36.41 11.06 -6.40
N GLU A 53 -36.09 12.02 -7.26
CA GLU A 53 -34.74 12.59 -7.42
C GLU A 53 -33.65 11.50 -7.50
N GLU A 54 -32.81 11.41 -6.46
CA GLU A 54 -31.68 10.47 -6.36
C GLU A 54 -32.12 9.01 -6.15
N LEU A 55 -33.38 8.76 -5.76
CA LEU A 55 -33.98 7.43 -5.67
C LEU A 55 -34.47 6.96 -7.05
N MET A 56 -33.53 6.69 -7.95
CA MET A 56 -33.84 6.27 -9.33
C MET A 56 -33.81 4.76 -9.53
N TYR A 57 -32.81 4.09 -8.95
CA TYR A 57 -32.50 2.71 -9.26
C TYR A 57 -33.60 1.74 -8.82
N ALA A 58 -34.00 1.76 -7.55
CA ALA A 58 -35.02 0.86 -7.02
C ALA A 58 -36.38 1.02 -7.75
N PRO A 59 -36.89 2.24 -8.01
CA PRO A 59 -38.12 2.41 -8.78
C PRO A 59 -37.99 1.94 -10.25
N LEU A 60 -36.86 2.16 -10.91
CA LEU A 60 -36.63 1.63 -12.26
C LEU A 60 -36.67 0.08 -12.27
N ARG A 61 -36.06 -0.55 -11.26
CA ARG A 61 -36.08 -2.02 -11.14
C ARG A 61 -37.49 -2.54 -10.87
N LEU A 62 -38.27 -1.83 -10.06
CA LEU A 62 -39.66 -2.14 -9.80
C LEU A 62 -40.53 -1.98 -11.05
N ALA A 63 -40.30 -0.93 -11.84
CA ALA A 63 -40.96 -0.72 -13.12
C ALA A 63 -40.68 -1.88 -14.10
N THR A 64 -39.42 -2.31 -14.19
CA THR A 64 -39.02 -3.46 -15.02
C THR A 64 -39.70 -4.76 -14.55
N ALA A 65 -39.81 -4.97 -13.23
CA ALA A 65 -40.48 -6.13 -12.67
C ALA A 65 -42.00 -6.13 -12.94
N LEU A 66 -42.63 -4.96 -12.89
CA LEU A 66 -44.04 -4.79 -13.26
C LEU A 66 -44.26 -5.02 -14.76
N GLU A 67 -43.40 -4.47 -15.62
CA GLU A 67 -43.46 -4.71 -17.07
C GLU A 67 -43.37 -6.21 -17.39
N ALA A 68 -42.52 -6.96 -16.68
CA ALA A 68 -42.40 -8.41 -16.82
C ALA A 68 -43.69 -9.18 -16.47
N THR A 69 -44.64 -8.58 -15.74
CA THR A 69 -45.98 -9.16 -15.49
C THR A 69 -46.98 -8.90 -16.63
N GLY A 70 -46.57 -8.15 -17.66
CA GLY A 70 -47.41 -7.75 -18.79
C GLY A 70 -48.14 -6.40 -18.61
N ALA A 71 -47.78 -5.63 -17.58
CA ALA A 71 -48.32 -4.28 -17.38
C ALA A 71 -47.70 -3.28 -18.38
N ASP A 72 -48.49 -2.32 -18.87
CA ASP A 72 -47.99 -1.18 -19.65
C ASP A 72 -47.39 -0.15 -18.69
N VAL A 73 -46.05 -0.15 -18.59
CA VAL A 73 -45.31 0.62 -17.59
C VAL A 73 -44.35 1.60 -18.26
N ALA A 74 -44.42 2.87 -17.86
CA ALA A 74 -43.37 3.85 -18.08
C ALA A 74 -42.64 4.14 -16.77
N TYR A 75 -41.39 4.55 -16.87
CA TYR A 75 -40.58 5.00 -15.74
C TYR A 75 -40.13 6.45 -15.92
N SER A 76 -40.15 7.22 -14.84
CA SER A 76 -39.58 8.57 -14.77
C SER A 76 -39.14 8.87 -13.33
N THR A 77 -38.53 10.04 -13.11
CA THR A 77 -38.17 10.54 -11.78
C THR A 77 -38.45 12.03 -11.68
N THR A 78 -38.62 12.52 -10.45
CA THR A 78 -38.64 13.96 -10.16
C THR A 78 -37.23 14.55 -10.25
N THR A 79 -37.12 15.87 -10.41
CA THR A 79 -35.81 16.55 -10.49
C THR A 79 -35.86 17.98 -9.95
N ARG A 80 -34.68 18.50 -9.63
CA ARG A 80 -34.42 19.90 -9.26
C ARG A 80 -34.26 20.80 -10.47
N SER A 81 -33.93 20.23 -11.63
CA SER A 81 -33.58 21.00 -12.82
C SER A 81 -34.83 21.60 -13.47
N PRO A 82 -34.91 22.94 -13.64
CA PRO A 82 -36.06 23.61 -14.27
C PRO A 82 -35.97 23.58 -15.80
N VAL A 83 -36.03 22.38 -16.38
CA VAL A 83 -36.09 22.21 -17.84
C VAL A 83 -37.33 22.91 -18.41
N LEU A 84 -37.15 23.62 -19.52
CA LEU A 84 -38.23 24.24 -20.28
C LEU A 84 -39.15 23.13 -20.83
N ALA A 85 -40.47 23.31 -20.71
CA ALA A 85 -41.43 22.44 -21.37
C ALA A 85 -42.04 23.15 -22.58
N VAL A 86 -42.04 22.50 -23.73
CA VAL A 86 -42.63 23.00 -24.98
C VAL A 86 -43.46 21.89 -25.58
N ASP A 87 -44.77 22.12 -25.75
CA ASP A 87 -45.67 21.15 -26.37
C ASP A 87 -45.50 21.15 -27.89
N ASP A 88 -44.34 20.68 -28.34
CA ASP A 88 -43.95 20.53 -29.74
C ASP A 88 -43.55 19.07 -30.00
N PRO A 89 -44.02 18.43 -31.10
CA PRO A 89 -43.67 17.05 -31.42
C PRO A 89 -42.16 16.78 -31.59
N GLY A 90 -41.37 17.81 -31.92
CA GLY A 90 -39.92 17.75 -32.06
C GLY A 90 -39.15 17.96 -30.75
N TYR A 91 -39.83 18.21 -29.63
CA TYR A 91 -39.20 18.47 -28.34
C TYR A 91 -39.57 17.39 -27.29
N ALA A 92 -38.55 16.90 -26.57
CA ALA A 92 -38.71 15.73 -25.70
C ALA A 92 -39.51 16.00 -24.42
N ILE A 93 -39.51 17.24 -23.92
CA ILE A 93 -40.17 17.63 -22.66
C ILE A 93 -41.39 18.50 -22.99
N ARG A 94 -42.56 17.88 -23.06
CA ARG A 94 -43.79 18.51 -23.55
C ARG A 94 -44.69 19.06 -22.45
N SER A 95 -44.57 18.53 -21.24
CA SER A 95 -45.29 19.04 -20.06
C SER A 95 -44.41 19.06 -18.81
N ARG A 96 -44.76 19.95 -17.88
CA ARG A 96 -44.06 20.15 -16.61
C ARG A 96 -45.06 20.28 -15.47
N LEU A 97 -44.92 19.45 -14.46
CA LEU A 97 -45.48 19.66 -13.13
C LEU A 97 -44.43 20.34 -12.27
N ALA A 98 -44.84 21.36 -11.53
CA ALA A 98 -44.01 22.08 -10.57
C ALA A 98 -44.67 21.97 -9.19
N PHE A 99 -43.89 21.63 -8.17
CA PHE A 99 -44.39 21.46 -6.81
C PHE A 99 -43.32 21.82 -5.78
N PRO A 100 -43.70 22.21 -4.55
CA PRO A 100 -42.74 22.46 -3.48
C PRO A 100 -41.91 21.22 -3.15
N ALA A 101 -40.63 21.42 -2.82
CA ALA A 101 -39.79 20.38 -2.28
C ALA A 101 -40.36 19.88 -0.95
N HIS A 102 -40.48 18.56 -0.84
CA HIS A 102 -41.03 17.84 0.31
C HIS A 102 -39.98 17.34 1.32
N ASP A 103 -38.69 17.48 1.01
CA ASP A 103 -37.57 16.80 1.66
C ASP A 103 -36.50 17.76 2.23
N ALA A 104 -36.83 19.05 2.36
CA ALA A 104 -35.98 20.10 2.93
C ALA A 104 -34.53 20.11 2.37
N PRO A 105 -34.35 20.39 1.07
CA PRO A 105 -33.07 20.21 0.40
C PRO A 105 -31.98 21.16 0.90
N ALA A 106 -30.76 20.64 1.05
CA ALA A 106 -29.60 21.39 1.53
C ALA A 106 -29.18 22.54 0.61
N ASP A 107 -29.50 22.46 -0.69
CA ASP A 107 -29.21 23.51 -1.67
C ASP A 107 -30.20 24.68 -1.62
N GLY A 108 -31.26 24.58 -0.81
CA GLY A 108 -32.27 25.62 -0.64
C GLY A 108 -33.22 25.79 -1.83
N THR A 109 -33.18 24.91 -2.84
CA THR A 109 -34.05 24.99 -4.02
C THR A 109 -35.47 24.61 -3.63
N PRO A 110 -36.46 25.53 -3.69
CA PRO A 110 -37.77 25.29 -3.09
C PRO A 110 -38.72 24.48 -3.99
N GLU A 111 -38.41 24.35 -5.28
CA GLU A 111 -39.31 23.75 -6.28
C GLU A 111 -38.70 22.47 -6.85
N ARG A 112 -39.58 21.55 -7.25
CA ARG A 112 -39.28 20.28 -7.90
C ARG A 112 -40.17 20.09 -9.11
N TYR A 113 -39.68 19.30 -10.04
CA TYR A 113 -40.31 19.10 -11.34
C TYR A 113 -40.52 17.64 -11.66
N ALA A 114 -41.65 17.32 -12.30
CA ALA A 114 -41.88 16.06 -12.98
C ALA A 114 -42.34 16.34 -14.42
N TYR A 115 -41.71 15.67 -15.38
CA TYR A 115 -41.89 15.95 -16.80
C TYR A 115 -42.70 14.88 -17.51
N ASN A 116 -43.48 15.29 -18.52
CA ASN A 116 -44.31 14.43 -19.35
C ASN A 116 -45.34 13.58 -18.56
N VAL A 117 -45.69 14.02 -17.35
CA VAL A 117 -46.74 13.39 -16.53
C VAL A 117 -48.10 13.89 -16.97
N ALA A 118 -48.31 15.21 -16.98
CA ALA A 118 -49.51 15.81 -17.53
C ALA A 118 -49.62 15.51 -19.04
N GLY A 119 -50.76 14.98 -19.48
CA GLY A 119 -50.97 14.57 -20.86
C GLY A 119 -50.26 13.26 -21.25
N GLY A 120 -49.60 12.57 -20.31
CA GLY A 120 -48.93 11.29 -20.55
C GLY A 120 -49.87 10.08 -20.72
N GLY A 121 -51.17 10.26 -20.44
CA GLY A 121 -52.19 9.21 -20.59
C GLY A 121 -52.04 8.07 -19.57
N PHE A 122 -51.57 8.38 -18.37
CA PHE A 122 -51.41 7.42 -17.28
C PHE A 122 -52.71 7.27 -16.49
N ASP A 123 -53.21 6.06 -16.38
CA ASP A 123 -54.36 5.72 -15.53
C ASP A 123 -53.93 5.60 -14.06
N THR A 124 -52.70 5.11 -13.83
CA THR A 124 -52.10 4.98 -12.51
C THR A 124 -50.72 5.62 -12.45
N ILE A 125 -50.46 6.44 -11.42
CA ILE A 125 -49.11 6.91 -11.10
C ILE A 125 -48.67 6.27 -9.78
N THR A 126 -47.61 5.46 -9.83
CA THR A 126 -46.95 4.85 -8.66
C THR A 126 -45.78 5.74 -8.26
N VAL A 127 -45.95 6.54 -7.21
CA VAL A 127 -44.88 7.36 -6.63
C VAL A 127 -44.09 6.50 -5.67
N VAL A 128 -42.78 6.40 -5.90
CA VAL A 128 -41.85 5.64 -5.05
C VAL A 128 -40.91 6.61 -4.35
N VAL A 129 -41.04 6.69 -3.03
CA VAL A 129 -40.18 7.52 -2.16
C VAL A 129 -39.52 6.64 -1.11
N ASP A 130 -38.44 7.13 -0.51
CA ASP A 130 -37.89 6.53 0.69
C ASP A 130 -38.62 7.07 1.95
N SER A 131 -38.43 6.43 3.09
CA SER A 131 -39.10 6.80 4.35
C SER A 131 -38.76 8.20 4.89
N VAL A 132 -37.66 8.81 4.45
CA VAL A 132 -37.29 10.20 4.77
C VAL A 132 -38.00 11.16 3.83
N GLY A 133 -38.13 10.80 2.55
CA GLY A 133 -38.94 11.53 1.56
C GLY A 133 -40.45 11.39 1.78
N ASP A 134 -40.90 10.46 2.63
CA ASP A 134 -42.29 10.27 3.00
C ASP A 134 -42.78 11.28 4.06
N SER A 135 -42.70 12.56 3.72
CA SER A 135 -43.05 13.68 4.60
C SER A 135 -44.53 14.07 4.52
N ALA A 136 -44.98 14.98 5.41
CA ALA A 136 -46.32 15.54 5.34
C ALA A 136 -46.50 16.43 4.10
N GLU A 137 -45.43 17.13 3.71
CA GLU A 137 -45.35 18.03 2.57
C GLU A 137 -45.53 17.30 1.23
N LEU A 138 -45.15 16.02 1.15
CA LEU A 138 -45.41 15.16 -0.01
C LEU A 138 -46.91 15.09 -0.36
N ALA A 139 -47.75 15.05 0.67
CA ALA A 139 -49.21 14.92 0.57
C ALA A 139 -49.97 16.24 0.79
N ALA A 140 -49.26 17.34 1.05
CA ALA A 140 -49.89 18.65 1.26
C ALA A 140 -50.57 19.16 -0.02
N PRO A 141 -51.56 20.06 0.08
CA PRO A 141 -52.13 20.72 -1.09
C PRO A 141 -51.05 21.38 -1.96
N GLY A 142 -51.06 21.11 -3.26
CA GLY A 142 -50.02 21.54 -4.20
C GLY A 142 -48.72 20.73 -4.18
N GLY A 143 -48.56 19.77 -3.26
CA GLY A 143 -47.44 18.83 -3.20
C GLY A 143 -47.51 17.76 -4.29
N LEU A 144 -46.49 16.90 -4.37
CA LEU A 144 -46.33 15.93 -5.46
C LEU A 144 -47.56 15.00 -5.61
N LEU A 145 -48.12 14.49 -4.52
CA LEU A 145 -49.25 13.56 -4.62
C LEU A 145 -50.54 14.25 -5.09
N ASP A 146 -50.74 15.50 -4.73
CA ASP A 146 -51.88 16.32 -5.19
C ASP A 146 -51.73 16.63 -6.69
N GLN A 147 -50.54 17.04 -7.13
CA GLN A 147 -50.23 17.25 -8.55
C GLN A 147 -50.40 15.96 -9.36
N ALA A 148 -49.92 14.81 -8.87
CA ALA A 148 -50.08 13.53 -9.56
C ALA A 148 -51.57 13.11 -9.64
N ALA A 149 -52.35 13.34 -8.58
CA ALA A 149 -53.77 12.99 -8.54
C ALA A 149 -54.62 13.80 -9.52
N ALA A 150 -54.18 15.01 -9.91
CA ALA A 150 -54.83 15.80 -10.94
C ALA A 150 -54.69 15.20 -12.37
N HIS A 151 -53.76 14.26 -12.57
CA HIS A 151 -53.37 13.76 -13.89
C HIS A 151 -53.51 12.24 -14.07
N ALA A 152 -53.96 11.52 -13.04
CA ALA A 152 -54.24 10.09 -13.12
C ALA A 152 -55.47 9.72 -12.28
N ALA A 153 -56.22 8.71 -12.73
CA ALA A 153 -57.38 8.21 -11.99
C ALA A 153 -56.99 7.61 -10.63
N ARG A 154 -55.74 7.15 -10.51
CA ARG A 154 -55.21 6.58 -9.28
C ARG A 154 -53.76 6.96 -9.05
N VAL A 155 -53.45 7.30 -7.80
CA VAL A 155 -52.08 7.44 -7.31
C VAL A 155 -51.83 6.35 -6.28
N VAL A 156 -50.77 5.56 -6.51
CA VAL A 156 -50.25 4.56 -5.59
C VAL A 156 -48.95 5.09 -4.99
N VAL A 157 -48.76 4.97 -3.69
CA VAL A 157 -47.53 5.39 -3.01
C VAL A 157 -46.87 4.15 -2.43
N ALA A 158 -45.63 3.89 -2.85
CA ALA A 158 -44.79 2.85 -2.31
C ALA A 158 -43.62 3.49 -1.58
N VAL A 159 -43.46 3.16 -0.30
CA VAL A 159 -42.39 3.71 0.53
C VAL A 159 -41.35 2.63 0.76
N VAL A 160 -40.12 2.86 0.32
CA VAL A 160 -38.97 2.01 0.67
C VAL A 160 -38.30 2.52 1.95
N PRO A 161 -37.80 1.65 2.84
CA PRO A 161 -37.08 2.12 4.01
C PRO A 161 -35.80 2.85 3.60
N SER A 162 -35.61 4.09 4.03
CA SER A 162 -34.35 4.80 3.85
C SER A 162 -33.28 4.03 4.61
N TYR A 163 -32.25 3.58 3.92
CA TYR A 163 -31.24 2.75 4.57
C TYR A 163 -30.42 3.59 5.52
N VAL A 164 -30.64 3.38 6.81
CA VAL A 164 -29.77 3.87 7.87
C VAL A 164 -28.82 2.72 8.22
N PRO A 165 -27.52 2.83 7.90
CA PRO A 165 -26.53 1.87 8.40
C PRO A 165 -26.67 1.78 9.91
N ALA A 166 -26.70 0.57 10.48
CA ALA A 166 -26.78 0.40 11.92
C ALA A 166 -25.69 1.24 12.61
N ALA A 167 -26.07 1.99 13.65
CA ALA A 167 -25.17 2.83 14.43
C ALA A 167 -24.05 1.94 15.00
N ARG A 168 -22.90 1.96 14.34
CA ARG A 168 -21.68 1.34 14.83
C ARG A 168 -21.28 2.08 16.10
N SER A 169 -21.19 1.34 17.19
CA SER A 169 -20.45 1.74 18.39
C SER A 169 -19.04 2.18 17.98
N ALA A 170 -18.82 3.50 17.88
CA ALA A 170 -17.61 4.11 17.34
C ALA A 170 -17.30 3.68 15.87
N PRO A 171 -16.61 4.51 15.06
CA PRO A 171 -16.62 4.34 13.62
C PRO A 171 -15.73 3.17 13.20
N GLU A 172 -16.31 1.99 12.98
CA GLU A 172 -15.75 1.10 11.96
C GLU A 172 -16.07 1.76 10.61
N ARG A 173 -15.08 2.41 10.01
CA ARG A 173 -15.05 2.62 8.57
C ARG A 173 -15.13 1.22 7.97
N LEU A 174 -16.10 0.91 7.10
CA LEU A 174 -15.74 -0.11 6.09
C LEU A 174 -14.57 0.53 5.35
N PRO A 175 -13.35 -0.05 5.37
CA PRO A 175 -12.24 0.58 4.68
C PRO A 175 -12.70 0.80 3.24
N MET A 176 -12.49 2.01 2.72
CA MET A 176 -12.41 2.14 1.26
C MET A 176 -11.50 1.00 0.79
N PRO A 177 -11.82 0.28 -0.29
CA PRO A 177 -10.93 -0.78 -0.76
C PRO A 177 -9.55 -0.15 -0.90
N LEU A 178 -8.60 -0.63 -0.08
CA LEU A 178 -7.23 -0.15 -0.11
C LEU A 178 -6.71 -0.38 -1.54
N PRO A 179 -5.91 0.54 -2.10
CA PRO A 179 -5.49 0.45 -3.49
C PRO A 179 -4.86 -0.91 -3.82
N GLU A 180 -5.08 -1.40 -5.04
CA GLU A 180 -4.34 -2.56 -5.53
C GLU A 180 -2.84 -2.26 -5.56
N PRO A 181 -1.96 -3.25 -5.27
CA PRO A 181 -0.52 -3.04 -5.31
C PRO A 181 -0.07 -2.56 -6.70
N LEU A 182 0.77 -1.53 -6.73
CA LEU A 182 1.39 -1.04 -7.96
C LEU A 182 2.38 -2.09 -8.50
N ARG A 183 2.60 -2.12 -9.82
CA ARG A 183 3.44 -3.14 -10.48
C ARG A 183 4.26 -2.55 -11.63
N GLY A 184 5.34 -3.24 -11.99
CA GLY A 184 6.10 -2.94 -13.20
C GLY A 184 5.32 -3.28 -14.48
N PRO A 185 5.64 -2.68 -15.64
CA PRO A 185 6.62 -1.61 -15.84
C PRO A 185 6.09 -0.22 -15.46
N ALA A 186 4.84 -0.10 -15.01
CA ALA A 186 4.21 1.19 -14.75
C ALA A 186 4.85 1.92 -13.56
N PHE A 187 5.17 1.20 -12.48
CA PHE A 187 5.71 1.77 -11.23
C PHE A 187 7.03 1.15 -10.77
N SER A 188 7.68 0.29 -11.56
CA SER A 188 8.99 -0.28 -11.22
C SER A 188 9.63 -0.94 -12.43
N SER A 189 10.95 -1.13 -12.41
CA SER A 189 11.64 -1.94 -13.41
C SER A 189 11.63 -3.45 -13.15
N TYR A 190 11.24 -3.92 -11.95
CA TYR A 190 11.00 -5.35 -11.72
C TYR A 190 9.79 -5.86 -12.51
N ALA A 191 9.74 -7.16 -12.77
CA ALA A 191 8.61 -7.74 -13.49
C ALA A 191 7.31 -7.67 -12.65
N PRO A 192 6.14 -7.50 -13.29
CA PRO A 192 4.86 -7.35 -12.58
C PRO A 192 4.50 -8.50 -11.64
N ASP A 193 4.96 -9.71 -11.95
CA ASP A 193 4.72 -10.92 -11.15
C ASP A 193 5.72 -11.10 -10.01
N GLU A 194 6.85 -10.37 -10.02
CA GLU A 194 7.91 -10.53 -9.02
C GLU A 194 7.65 -9.75 -7.73
N VAL A 195 6.95 -8.62 -7.80
CA VAL A 195 6.65 -7.78 -6.64
C VAL A 195 5.40 -6.93 -6.86
N GLY A 196 4.51 -6.90 -5.85
CA GLY A 196 3.45 -5.89 -5.72
C GLY A 196 3.86 -4.80 -4.73
N TRP A 197 3.80 -3.53 -5.14
CA TRP A 197 4.18 -2.42 -4.27
C TRP A 197 2.96 -1.88 -3.53
N LEU A 198 2.93 -2.04 -2.21
CA LEU A 198 1.94 -1.42 -1.33
C LEU A 198 2.42 -0.01 -0.97
N LEU A 199 2.50 0.83 -2.00
CA LEU A 199 2.97 2.21 -1.96
C LEU A 199 2.08 3.07 -2.86
N GLN A 200 2.06 4.38 -2.59
CA GLN A 200 1.44 5.36 -3.48
C GLN A 200 2.46 5.87 -4.51
N ASP A 201 2.03 6.07 -5.76
CA ASP A 201 2.88 6.66 -6.81
C ASP A 201 2.97 8.17 -6.65
N LEU A 202 4.16 8.67 -6.34
CA LEU A 202 4.49 10.10 -6.24
C LEU A 202 5.44 10.56 -7.36
N SER A 203 5.57 9.79 -8.44
CA SER A 203 6.56 10.06 -9.51
C SER A 203 6.41 11.45 -10.13
N ASP A 204 5.19 11.97 -10.21
CA ASP A 204 4.89 13.28 -10.79
C ASP A 204 5.06 14.46 -9.80
N VAL A 205 5.40 14.16 -8.54
CA VAL A 205 5.58 15.17 -7.48
C VAL A 205 7.06 15.56 -7.35
N THR A 206 7.39 16.85 -7.40
CA THR A 206 8.75 17.32 -7.11
C THR A 206 9.08 17.16 -5.63
N LEU A 207 9.95 16.21 -5.30
CA LEU A 207 10.32 15.87 -3.91
C LEU A 207 11.82 15.99 -3.65
N GLU A 208 12.61 16.06 -4.72
CA GLU A 208 14.05 16.13 -4.69
C GLU A 208 14.49 17.53 -4.27
N ALA A 209 15.23 17.60 -3.17
CA ALA A 209 15.86 18.84 -2.71
C ALA A 209 17.38 18.63 -2.54
N PRO A 210 18.21 19.66 -2.80
CA PRO A 210 19.64 19.64 -2.52
C PRO A 210 19.96 19.24 -1.09
N THR A 211 21.11 18.58 -0.88
CA THR A 211 21.52 18.05 0.43
C THR A 211 21.58 19.13 1.52
N GLU A 212 22.06 20.33 1.19
CA GLU A 212 22.23 21.44 2.13
C GLU A 212 20.87 21.96 2.66
N GLU A 213 19.90 22.15 1.77
CA GLU A 213 18.53 22.58 2.13
C GLU A 213 17.81 21.53 3.01
N ARG A 214 18.05 20.24 2.75
CA ARG A 214 17.48 19.14 3.55
C ARG A 214 18.08 19.07 4.94
N GLU A 215 19.39 19.25 5.07
CA GLU A 215 20.07 19.24 6.36
C GLU A 215 19.64 20.42 7.23
N GLU A 216 19.41 21.60 6.65
CA GLU A 216 18.89 22.77 7.37
C GLU A 216 17.44 22.58 7.85
N ALA A 217 16.55 22.02 7.00
CA ALA A 217 15.16 21.73 7.36
C ALA A 217 15.03 20.66 8.46
N ILE A 218 15.88 19.62 8.44
CA ILE A 218 15.93 18.58 9.47
C ILE A 218 16.52 19.13 10.78
N GLN A 219 17.59 19.95 10.71
CA GLN A 219 18.26 20.51 11.89
C GLN A 219 17.44 21.60 12.60
N SER A 220 16.62 22.36 11.86
CA SER A 220 15.70 23.36 12.41
C SER A 220 14.43 22.74 13.04
N GLY A 221 14.28 21.41 12.99
CA GLY A 221 13.12 20.69 13.52
C GLY A 221 11.87 20.83 12.64
N GLY A 222 11.99 21.40 11.44
CA GLY A 222 10.88 21.69 10.55
C GLY A 222 10.47 20.53 9.62
N ALA A 223 11.30 19.50 9.44
CA ALA A 223 10.99 18.37 8.56
C ALA A 223 11.67 17.05 8.97
N HIS A 224 10.98 15.92 8.79
CA HIS A 224 11.54 14.58 8.94
C HIS A 224 12.26 14.12 7.64
N TYR A 225 13.28 13.24 7.73
CA TYR A 225 14.06 12.83 6.53
C TYR A 225 13.23 12.11 5.45
N ALA A 226 12.06 11.58 5.83
CA ALA A 226 11.10 10.91 4.96
C ALA A 226 10.14 11.89 4.25
N GLU A 227 10.24 13.19 4.51
CA GLU A 227 9.39 14.22 3.90
C GLU A 227 10.01 14.83 2.63
N SER A 228 11.28 14.51 2.34
CA SER A 228 11.99 14.96 1.13
C SER A 228 12.97 13.90 0.63
N LEU A 229 13.11 13.81 -0.69
CA LEU A 229 14.06 12.90 -1.33
C LEU A 229 15.37 13.63 -1.64
N PRO A 230 16.52 12.96 -1.49
CA PRO A 230 17.78 13.47 -2.01
C PRO A 230 17.73 13.31 -3.53
N VAL A 231 18.40 14.22 -4.24
CA VAL A 231 18.66 14.03 -5.68
C VAL A 231 19.38 12.69 -5.85
N GLU A 232 18.81 11.80 -6.66
CA GLU A 232 19.48 10.52 -6.98
C GLU A 232 20.70 10.81 -7.85
N TYR A 233 21.88 10.47 -7.33
CA TYR A 233 23.14 10.62 -8.05
C TYR A 233 23.26 9.50 -9.09
N GLN A 234 23.55 9.86 -10.34
CA GLN A 234 23.93 8.88 -11.34
C GLN A 234 25.37 8.40 -11.07
N PRO A 235 25.59 7.09 -10.86
CA PRO A 235 26.91 6.51 -10.70
C PRO A 235 27.89 6.96 -11.80
N SER A 236 29.12 7.33 -11.43
CA SER A 236 30.20 7.48 -12.42
C SER A 236 30.52 6.12 -13.05
N ALA A 237 31.14 6.11 -14.23
CA ALA A 237 31.58 4.88 -14.89
C ALA A 237 32.48 4.01 -13.98
N GLN A 238 33.41 4.65 -13.25
CA GLN A 238 34.26 3.97 -12.27
C GLN A 238 33.45 3.33 -11.13
N TYR A 239 32.33 3.93 -10.72
CA TYR A 239 31.47 3.37 -9.69
C TYR A 239 30.61 2.21 -10.21
N GLN A 240 30.21 2.25 -11.49
CA GLN A 240 29.57 1.11 -12.15
C GLN A 240 30.53 -0.08 -12.29
N GLU A 241 31.80 0.15 -12.63
CA GLU A 241 32.83 -0.89 -12.65
C GLU A 241 33.02 -1.54 -11.27
N LEU A 242 33.06 -0.73 -10.20
CA LEU A 242 33.12 -1.24 -8.83
C LEU A 242 31.91 -2.14 -8.51
N PHE A 243 30.71 -1.73 -8.93
CA PHE A 243 29.50 -2.53 -8.76
C PHE A 243 29.61 -3.87 -9.49
N HIS A 244 30.01 -3.88 -10.76
CA HIS A 244 30.14 -5.12 -11.54
C HIS A 244 31.19 -6.06 -10.94
N ALA A 245 32.36 -5.53 -10.54
CA ALA A 245 33.39 -6.32 -9.87
C ALA A 245 32.90 -6.90 -8.54
N ALA A 246 32.19 -6.10 -7.73
CA ALA A 246 31.61 -6.57 -6.46
C ALA A 246 30.52 -7.62 -6.69
N LEU A 247 29.69 -7.47 -7.72
CA LEU A 247 28.66 -8.44 -8.10
C LEU A 247 29.29 -9.76 -8.51
N ASP A 248 30.28 -9.74 -9.41
CA ASP A 248 30.96 -10.96 -9.87
C ASP A 248 31.66 -11.70 -8.72
N ALA A 249 32.30 -10.96 -7.80
CA ALA A 249 33.00 -11.54 -6.66
C ALA A 249 32.06 -12.11 -5.58
N SER A 250 30.85 -11.56 -5.42
CA SER A 250 29.93 -11.91 -4.34
C SER A 250 28.71 -12.73 -4.76
N ALA A 251 28.45 -12.90 -6.06
CA ALA A 251 27.24 -13.56 -6.57
C ALA A 251 26.97 -14.95 -5.98
N VAL A 252 28.01 -15.80 -5.89
CA VAL A 252 27.90 -17.15 -5.30
C VAL A 252 27.55 -17.07 -3.80
N ARG A 253 28.19 -16.15 -3.07
CA ARG A 253 27.95 -15.94 -1.63
C ARG A 253 26.54 -15.44 -1.36
N ILE A 254 26.05 -14.51 -2.19
CA ILE A 254 24.68 -13.99 -2.14
C ILE A 254 23.68 -15.10 -2.47
N ALA A 255 23.91 -15.87 -3.54
CA ALA A 255 23.05 -17.00 -3.91
C ALA A 255 22.93 -18.03 -2.79
N ARG A 256 24.05 -18.37 -2.14
CA ARG A 256 24.07 -19.25 -0.97
C ARG A 256 23.25 -18.67 0.18
N ALA A 257 23.45 -17.41 0.53
CA ALA A 257 22.69 -16.74 1.59
C ALA A 257 21.18 -16.64 1.27
N VAL A 258 20.81 -16.38 0.02
CA VAL A 258 19.41 -16.40 -0.46
C VAL A 258 18.81 -17.79 -0.27
N GLY A 259 19.52 -18.84 -0.68
CA GLY A 259 19.07 -20.22 -0.51
C GLY A 259 18.86 -20.55 0.97
N VAL A 260 19.85 -20.26 1.83
CA VAL A 260 19.78 -20.52 3.27
C VAL A 260 18.60 -19.83 3.92
N VAL A 261 18.40 -18.52 3.69
CA VAL A 261 17.27 -17.80 4.29
C VAL A 261 15.93 -18.31 3.75
N THR A 262 15.85 -18.63 2.46
CA THR A 262 14.61 -19.13 1.84
C THR A 262 14.22 -20.50 2.39
N GLU A 263 15.16 -21.46 2.41
CA GLU A 263 14.91 -22.80 2.92
C GLU A 263 14.61 -22.80 4.43
N THR A 264 15.27 -21.93 5.19
CA THR A 264 14.99 -21.75 6.63
C THR A 264 13.56 -21.25 6.85
N VAL A 265 13.11 -20.25 6.08
CA VAL A 265 11.72 -19.75 6.14
C VAL A 265 10.73 -20.84 5.73
N LEU A 266 10.99 -21.59 4.65
CA LEU A 266 10.12 -22.69 4.21
C LEU A 266 10.03 -23.82 5.25
N ALA A 267 11.12 -24.10 5.97
CA ALA A 267 11.13 -25.08 7.06
C ALA A 267 10.34 -24.61 8.29
N GLU A 268 10.34 -23.30 8.56
CA GLU A 268 9.58 -22.69 9.68
C GLU A 268 8.08 -22.58 9.37
N LEU A 269 7.70 -22.40 8.10
CA LEU A 269 6.33 -22.27 7.63
C LEU A 269 5.98 -23.32 6.56
N PRO A 270 6.08 -24.64 6.87
CA PRO A 270 5.94 -25.71 5.89
C PRO A 270 4.53 -25.75 5.35
N ASP A 271 4.29 -25.89 4.04
CA ASP A 271 2.95 -25.87 3.42
C ASP A 271 1.84 -26.60 4.21
N ARG A 272 0.71 -25.91 4.47
CA ARG A 272 -0.50 -26.48 5.06
C ARG A 272 -1.34 -27.00 3.91
N ARG A 273 -1.31 -28.30 3.64
CA ARG A 273 -2.31 -28.92 2.76
C ARG A 273 -3.69 -28.77 3.39
N GLU A 274 -4.47 -27.80 2.92
CA GLU A 274 -5.88 -27.71 3.28
C GLU A 274 -6.61 -28.98 2.82
N ARG A 275 -7.35 -29.61 3.73
CA ARG A 275 -8.33 -30.64 3.38
C ARG A 275 -9.52 -29.96 2.70
N GLY A 276 -9.44 -29.63 1.41
CA GLY A 276 -10.61 -29.05 0.75
C GLY A 276 -10.45 -28.30 -0.57
N GLY A 277 -9.26 -28.15 -1.16
CA GLY A 277 -9.14 -27.86 -2.60
C GLY A 277 -8.81 -26.43 -3.03
N THR A 278 -8.32 -25.55 -2.14
CA THR A 278 -7.63 -24.31 -2.53
C THR A 278 -6.27 -24.25 -1.85
N HIS A 279 -5.19 -24.29 -2.63
CA HIS A 279 -3.83 -24.17 -2.10
C HIS A 279 -3.45 -22.69 -2.10
N THR A 280 -3.40 -22.07 -0.92
CA THR A 280 -2.84 -20.73 -0.75
C THR A 280 -1.32 -20.88 -0.61
N PRO A 281 -0.51 -20.34 -1.53
CA PRO A 281 0.93 -20.48 -1.45
C PRO A 281 1.47 -19.67 -0.27
N ARG A 282 2.35 -20.29 0.52
CA ARG A 282 3.01 -19.68 1.68
C ARG A 282 4.50 -19.99 1.68
N PRO A 283 5.35 -19.12 2.27
CA PRO A 283 5.00 -17.86 2.95
C PRO A 283 4.55 -16.74 2.00
N VAL A 284 3.96 -15.68 2.56
CA VAL A 284 3.75 -14.39 1.90
C VAL A 284 4.95 -13.50 2.22
N LEU A 285 5.82 -13.27 1.23
CA LEU A 285 7.02 -12.47 1.40
C LEU A 285 6.65 -10.97 1.42
N VAL A 286 7.10 -10.24 2.43
CA VAL A 286 6.86 -8.80 2.56
C VAL A 286 8.19 -8.07 2.74
N SER A 287 8.75 -7.56 1.65
CA SER A 287 10.02 -6.86 1.68
C SER A 287 9.89 -5.43 2.22
N LEU A 288 10.86 -5.03 3.04
CA LEU A 288 11.00 -3.67 3.52
C LEU A 288 11.71 -2.83 2.46
N ALA A 289 10.98 -1.86 1.90
CA ALA A 289 11.50 -1.02 0.84
C ALA A 289 12.66 -0.14 1.37
N ARG A 290 13.80 -0.05 0.69
CA ARG A 290 14.13 -0.67 -0.61
C ARG A 290 14.97 -1.95 -0.49
N ALA A 291 15.82 -2.03 0.53
CA ALA A 291 16.92 -2.99 0.58
C ALA A 291 16.45 -4.45 0.64
N GLY A 292 15.26 -4.71 1.19
CA GLY A 292 14.64 -6.02 1.18
C GLY A 292 14.10 -6.47 -0.16
N THR A 293 13.76 -5.54 -1.07
CA THR A 293 13.04 -5.87 -2.32
C THR A 293 13.82 -6.83 -3.22
N PRO A 294 15.09 -6.58 -3.55
CA PRO A 294 15.88 -7.53 -4.35
C PRO A 294 15.97 -8.91 -3.68
N VAL A 295 16.04 -8.95 -2.34
CA VAL A 295 16.11 -10.21 -1.58
C VAL A 295 14.78 -10.97 -1.68
N GLY A 296 13.64 -10.31 -1.49
CA GLY A 296 12.33 -10.93 -1.65
C GLY A 296 12.10 -11.50 -3.06
N VAL A 297 12.56 -10.78 -4.09
CA VAL A 297 12.52 -11.30 -5.49
C VAL A 297 13.43 -12.53 -5.66
N LEU A 298 14.64 -12.51 -5.10
CA LEU A 298 15.56 -13.65 -5.15
C LEU A 298 15.04 -14.88 -4.38
N MET A 299 14.41 -14.68 -3.21
CA MET A 299 13.77 -15.75 -2.44
C MET A 299 12.62 -16.39 -3.24
N ARG A 300 11.77 -15.57 -3.88
CA ARG A 300 10.72 -16.06 -4.78
C ARG A 300 11.31 -16.87 -5.94
N ARG A 301 12.35 -16.35 -6.61
CA ARG A 301 13.04 -17.04 -7.72
C ARG A 301 13.66 -18.37 -7.25
N TRP A 302 14.23 -18.42 -6.05
CA TRP A 302 14.79 -19.64 -5.47
C TRP A 302 13.69 -20.70 -5.25
N ALA A 303 12.60 -20.33 -4.57
CA ALA A 303 11.48 -21.23 -4.30
C ALA A 303 10.83 -21.76 -5.59
N LEU A 304 10.67 -20.89 -6.61
CA LEU A 304 10.19 -21.28 -7.92
C LEU A 304 11.15 -22.25 -8.61
N ARG A 305 12.46 -21.97 -8.62
CA ARG A 305 13.45 -22.84 -9.27
C ARG A 305 13.61 -24.19 -8.58
N ARG A 306 13.56 -24.21 -7.25
CA ARG A 306 13.82 -25.42 -6.45
C ARG A 306 12.60 -26.33 -6.34
N TYR A 307 11.41 -25.75 -6.23
CA TYR A 307 10.18 -26.46 -5.89
C TYR A 307 8.98 -26.17 -6.81
N GLY A 308 9.11 -25.24 -7.74
CA GLY A 308 7.97 -24.78 -8.55
C GLY A 308 6.96 -23.95 -7.76
N LEU A 309 7.35 -23.39 -6.60
CA LEU A 309 6.47 -22.63 -5.72
C LEU A 309 6.45 -21.14 -6.10
N GLU A 310 5.27 -20.64 -6.45
CA GLU A 310 5.04 -19.21 -6.69
C GLU A 310 4.63 -18.51 -5.39
N LEU A 311 5.61 -18.01 -4.66
CA LEU A 311 5.37 -17.27 -3.42
C LEU A 311 4.81 -15.86 -3.71
N PRO A 312 3.72 -15.41 -3.06
CA PRO A 312 3.30 -14.02 -3.09
C PRO A 312 4.41 -13.13 -2.53
N HIS A 313 4.67 -12.00 -3.19
CA HIS A 313 5.68 -11.04 -2.74
C HIS A 313 5.17 -9.60 -2.87
N TYR A 314 5.24 -8.86 -1.76
CA TYR A 314 4.90 -7.46 -1.68
C TYR A 314 6.06 -6.63 -1.11
N ALA A 315 6.14 -5.36 -1.49
CA ALA A 315 7.07 -4.40 -0.89
C ALA A 315 6.29 -3.32 -0.13
N VAL A 316 6.70 -3.03 1.10
CA VAL A 316 6.05 -2.08 2.01
C VAL A 316 7.02 -1.03 2.52
N SER A 317 6.50 0.11 2.93
CA SER A 317 7.31 1.14 3.59
C SER A 317 7.53 0.83 5.06
N ILE A 318 8.76 1.05 5.53
CA ILE A 318 9.08 1.27 6.94
C ILE A 318 9.97 2.50 7.08
N VAL A 319 9.64 3.38 8.02
CA VAL A 319 10.37 4.62 8.26
C VAL A 319 10.80 4.64 9.72
N ARG A 320 12.11 4.66 9.96
CA ARG A 320 12.65 4.77 11.32
C ARG A 320 12.10 6.00 12.05
N GLY A 321 11.64 5.81 13.28
CA GLY A 321 10.99 6.83 14.12
C GLY A 321 9.53 7.10 13.77
N ARG A 322 8.95 6.36 12.81
CA ARG A 322 7.58 6.50 12.33
C ARG A 322 6.86 5.16 12.17
N GLY A 323 7.57 4.04 12.21
CA GLY A 323 7.03 2.70 12.05
C GLY A 323 6.86 2.21 10.61
N ILE A 324 6.28 1.03 10.51
CA ILE A 324 5.81 0.42 9.26
C ILE A 324 4.48 1.04 8.83
N ASP A 325 4.22 1.06 7.53
CA ASP A 325 2.94 1.53 6.98
C ASP A 325 1.76 0.68 7.49
N ALA A 326 0.94 1.28 8.35
CA ALA A 326 -0.23 0.65 8.95
C ALA A 326 -1.32 0.31 7.91
N ASN A 327 -1.44 1.08 6.83
CA ASN A 327 -2.40 0.81 5.77
C ASN A 327 -1.94 -0.41 4.95
N ALA A 328 -0.63 -0.56 4.72
CA ALA A 328 -0.07 -1.75 4.10
C ALA A 328 -0.31 -3.02 4.95
N LEU A 329 -0.13 -2.94 6.27
CA LEU A 329 -0.46 -4.06 7.19
C LEU A 329 -1.96 -4.40 7.15
N ARG A 330 -2.83 -3.39 7.11
CA ARG A 330 -4.29 -3.58 6.96
C ARG A 330 -4.63 -4.27 5.64
N TRP A 331 -3.97 -3.89 4.54
CA TRP A 331 -4.14 -4.54 3.24
C TRP A 331 -3.70 -6.01 3.31
N LEU A 332 -2.53 -6.29 3.88
CA LEU A 332 -2.00 -7.65 4.02
C LEU A 332 -2.96 -8.53 4.82
N ALA A 333 -3.45 -8.07 5.97
CA ALA A 333 -4.39 -8.82 6.80
C ALA A 333 -5.77 -9.04 6.14
N ALA A 334 -6.16 -8.18 5.19
CA ALA A 334 -7.39 -8.34 4.44
C ALA A 334 -7.28 -9.37 3.29
N HIS A 335 -6.07 -9.68 2.82
CA HIS A 335 -5.82 -10.53 1.65
C HIS A 335 -5.08 -11.83 1.97
N HIS A 336 -4.39 -11.89 3.10
CA HIS A 336 -3.55 -13.01 3.54
C HIS A 336 -3.74 -13.27 5.03
N ASP A 337 -3.43 -14.49 5.49
CA ASP A 337 -3.31 -14.76 6.93
C ASP A 337 -2.06 -14.03 7.46
N PRO A 338 -2.19 -13.12 8.46
CA PRO A 338 -1.05 -12.44 9.07
C PRO A 338 0.05 -13.39 9.57
N ALA A 339 -0.30 -14.63 9.95
CA ALA A 339 0.66 -15.63 10.42
C ALA A 339 1.52 -16.24 9.30
N ASP A 340 1.11 -16.11 8.04
CA ASP A 340 1.89 -16.56 6.87
C ASP A 340 2.81 -15.44 6.32
N VAL A 341 2.74 -14.22 6.86
CA VAL A 341 3.56 -13.07 6.44
C VAL A 341 4.97 -13.18 7.02
N VAL A 342 5.97 -13.04 6.13
CA VAL A 342 7.39 -13.00 6.48
C VAL A 342 7.97 -11.67 6.03
N PHE A 343 8.40 -10.84 6.97
CA PHE A 343 9.08 -9.59 6.66
C PHE A 343 10.51 -9.86 6.20
N VAL A 344 10.93 -9.24 5.10
CA VAL A 344 12.23 -9.48 4.45
C VAL A 344 13.04 -8.18 4.33
N ASP A 345 14.32 -8.21 4.71
CA ASP A 345 15.24 -7.09 4.49
C ASP A 345 16.61 -7.54 3.93
N GLY A 346 17.39 -6.59 3.42
CA GLY A 346 18.71 -6.81 2.85
C GLY A 346 19.75 -7.18 3.91
N TRP A 347 19.86 -6.39 4.97
CA TRP A 347 20.79 -6.69 6.06
C TRP A 347 20.41 -5.94 7.33
N THR A 348 20.91 -6.42 8.47
CA THR A 348 20.86 -5.67 9.72
C THR A 348 22.25 -5.55 10.35
N GLY A 349 22.68 -4.30 10.59
CA GLY A 349 23.91 -4.03 11.33
C GLY A 349 23.69 -4.07 12.84
N LYS A 350 22.80 -3.21 13.36
CA LYS A 350 22.54 -3.08 14.81
C LYS A 350 21.07 -3.30 15.22
N GLY A 351 20.25 -3.86 14.34
CA GLY A 351 18.86 -4.22 14.66
C GLY A 351 17.91 -3.04 14.86
N ALA A 352 18.24 -1.85 14.33
CA ALA A 352 17.37 -0.67 14.46
C ALA A 352 15.98 -0.89 13.81
N ILE A 353 15.95 -1.45 12.60
CA ILE A 353 14.71 -1.78 11.90
C ILE A 353 13.98 -2.96 12.56
N THR A 354 14.72 -3.94 13.11
CA THR A 354 14.13 -5.05 13.86
C THR A 354 13.31 -4.56 15.05
N ARG A 355 13.84 -3.62 15.84
CA ARG A 355 13.08 -3.02 16.96
C ARG A 355 11.91 -2.18 16.46
N GLU A 356 12.14 -1.31 15.47
CA GLU A 356 11.10 -0.45 14.89
C GLU A 356 9.91 -1.27 14.36
N LEU A 357 10.16 -2.35 13.63
CA LEU A 357 9.11 -3.22 13.12
C LEU A 357 8.33 -3.86 14.27
N ALA A 358 9.03 -4.37 15.28
CA ALA A 358 8.38 -5.03 16.40
C ALA A 358 7.52 -4.06 17.23
N ASP A 359 7.98 -2.84 17.43
CA ASP A 359 7.21 -1.79 18.10
C ASP A 359 5.98 -1.42 17.26
N ALA A 360 6.17 -1.16 15.97
CA ALA A 360 5.10 -0.72 15.07
C ALA A 360 4.02 -1.78 14.82
N VAL A 361 4.39 -3.06 14.72
CA VAL A 361 3.41 -4.16 14.60
C VAL A 361 2.60 -4.28 15.89
N ARG A 362 3.22 -4.22 17.07
CA ARG A 362 2.48 -4.27 18.35
C ARG A 362 1.52 -3.10 18.49
N GLU A 363 1.95 -1.90 18.12
CA GLU A 363 1.10 -0.71 18.11
C GLU A 363 -0.07 -0.85 17.14
N PHE A 364 0.17 -1.38 15.94
CA PHE A 364 -0.86 -1.65 14.94
C PHE A 364 -1.89 -2.67 15.42
N GLU A 365 -1.45 -3.80 15.97
CA GLU A 365 -2.35 -4.84 16.48
C GLU A 365 -3.20 -4.31 17.64
N ALA A 366 -2.59 -3.55 18.56
CA ALA A 366 -3.30 -2.91 19.67
C ALA A 366 -4.34 -1.86 19.19
N ALA A 367 -4.03 -1.11 18.15
CA ALA A 367 -4.90 -0.05 17.63
C ALA A 367 -6.05 -0.58 16.75
N THR A 368 -5.84 -1.67 16.03
CA THR A 368 -6.79 -2.16 15.01
C THR A 368 -7.52 -3.45 15.39
N GLY A 369 -7.02 -4.20 16.37
CA GLY A 369 -7.54 -5.52 16.74
C GLY A 369 -7.17 -6.63 15.75
N VAL A 370 -6.47 -6.31 14.66
CA VAL A 370 -5.83 -7.32 13.80
C VAL A 370 -4.74 -8.01 14.62
N SER A 371 -4.58 -9.32 14.45
CA SER A 371 -3.55 -10.08 15.16
C SER A 371 -2.97 -11.19 14.30
N GLY A 372 -1.77 -11.64 14.64
CA GLY A 372 -1.13 -12.81 14.05
C GLY A 372 0.14 -12.50 13.26
N PHE A 373 0.48 -11.22 13.08
CA PHE A 373 1.76 -10.87 12.47
C PHE A 373 2.90 -11.31 13.38
N VAL A 374 3.90 -11.97 12.82
CA VAL A 374 5.15 -12.28 13.53
C VAL A 374 6.13 -11.13 13.28
N PRO A 375 6.45 -10.29 14.29
CA PRO A 375 7.31 -9.11 14.11
C PRO A 375 8.81 -9.44 13.99
N GLU A 376 9.14 -10.59 13.41
CA GLU A 376 10.51 -11.00 13.13
C GLU A 376 10.84 -10.74 11.66
N ILE A 377 12.09 -10.36 11.38
CA ILE A 377 12.57 -10.10 10.03
C ILE A 377 13.50 -11.23 9.60
N ALA A 378 13.29 -11.75 8.40
CA ALA A 378 14.25 -12.57 7.68
C ALA A 378 15.19 -11.67 6.88
N VAL A 379 16.50 -11.81 7.04
CA VAL A 379 17.48 -10.97 6.30
C VAL A 379 18.48 -11.80 5.51
N LEU A 380 19.00 -11.23 4.42
CA LEU A 380 20.09 -11.87 3.69
C LEU A 380 21.36 -11.96 4.55
N ALA A 381 21.76 -10.87 5.22
CA ALA A 381 22.93 -10.82 6.10
C ALA A 381 22.65 -10.16 7.45
N ASP A 382 23.08 -10.79 8.54
CA ASP A 382 22.98 -10.25 9.89
C ASP A 382 24.32 -10.35 10.65
N PRO A 383 25.28 -9.47 10.33
CA PRO A 383 26.53 -9.38 11.07
C PRO A 383 26.37 -8.85 12.50
N GLY A 384 25.19 -8.33 12.85
CA GLY A 384 24.89 -7.80 14.18
C GLY A 384 24.33 -8.81 15.17
N SER A 385 24.00 -10.03 14.73
CA SER A 385 23.27 -11.02 15.51
C SER A 385 21.96 -10.49 16.11
N CYS A 386 21.18 -9.78 15.30
CA CYS A 386 19.94 -9.10 15.69
C CYS A 386 18.65 -9.86 15.35
N VAL A 387 18.70 -10.86 14.47
CA VAL A 387 17.54 -11.66 14.04
C VAL A 387 17.80 -13.17 14.11
N ARG A 388 16.69 -13.92 14.18
CA ARG A 388 16.67 -15.38 14.28
C ARG A 388 16.80 -16.08 12.92
N THR A 389 16.24 -15.47 11.87
CA THR A 389 16.23 -16.03 10.51
C THR A 389 17.08 -15.16 9.60
N TYR A 390 18.17 -15.74 9.08
CA TYR A 390 19.18 -15.03 8.30
C TYR A 390 19.82 -15.96 7.27
N GLY A 391 20.36 -15.38 6.19
CA GLY A 391 21.14 -16.11 5.19
C GLY A 391 22.59 -16.32 5.60
N THR A 392 23.21 -15.33 6.24
CA THR A 392 24.59 -15.40 6.75
C THR A 392 24.85 -14.41 7.89
N ARG A 393 25.83 -14.71 8.74
CA ARG A 393 26.40 -13.81 9.77
C ARG A 393 27.57 -12.98 9.27
N GLU A 394 28.02 -13.22 8.04
CA GLU A 394 29.21 -12.54 7.53
C GLU A 394 28.90 -11.10 7.10
N ASP A 395 29.90 -10.22 7.24
CA ASP A 395 29.81 -8.80 6.86
C ASP A 395 30.61 -8.55 5.58
N PHE A 396 29.91 -8.37 4.46
CA PHE A 396 30.50 -8.11 3.15
C PHE A 396 29.64 -7.14 2.34
N LEU A 397 30.18 -6.62 1.24
CA LEU A 397 29.40 -5.73 0.38
C LEU A 397 28.32 -6.53 -0.35
N ILE A 398 27.06 -6.20 -0.07
CA ILE A 398 25.92 -6.60 -0.90
C ILE A 398 25.77 -5.53 -2.02
N PRO A 399 25.99 -5.85 -3.30
CA PRO A 399 26.01 -4.87 -4.39
C PRO A 399 24.74 -4.02 -4.53
N SER A 400 23.58 -4.55 -4.11
CA SER A 400 22.32 -3.78 -4.09
C SER A 400 22.36 -2.57 -3.13
N ALA A 401 23.34 -2.48 -2.24
CA ALA A 401 23.57 -1.33 -1.39
C ALA A 401 24.26 -0.16 -2.10
N CYS A 402 24.92 -0.39 -3.25
CA CYS A 402 25.79 0.57 -3.93
C CYS A 402 25.00 1.64 -4.71
N LEU A 403 24.09 1.22 -5.59
CA LEU A 403 23.58 2.09 -6.67
C LEU A 403 22.15 2.63 -6.44
N ASN A 404 21.67 2.67 -5.19
CA ASN A 404 20.34 3.23 -4.87
C ASN A 404 19.20 2.64 -5.72
N SER A 405 18.41 3.50 -6.36
CA SER A 405 17.25 3.15 -7.17
C SER A 405 17.67 2.33 -8.40
N THR A 406 18.83 2.60 -8.99
CA THR A 406 19.32 1.92 -10.21
C THR A 406 19.73 0.46 -10.01
N VAL A 407 19.68 -0.07 -8.78
CA VAL A 407 19.80 -1.51 -8.49
C VAL A 407 18.63 -2.01 -7.62
N SER A 408 17.60 -1.19 -7.45
CA SER A 408 16.45 -1.46 -6.57
C SER A 408 15.12 -1.12 -7.25
N GLY A 409 14.95 -1.51 -8.51
CA GLY A 409 13.69 -1.40 -9.24
C GLY A 409 13.35 0.03 -9.69
N LEU A 410 14.34 0.94 -9.70
CA LEU A 410 14.20 2.39 -9.93
C LEU A 410 13.28 3.11 -8.95
N ILE A 411 13.02 2.52 -7.79
CA ILE A 411 12.17 3.13 -6.76
C ILE A 411 12.99 4.03 -5.85
N SER A 412 12.44 5.16 -5.43
CA SER A 412 13.02 6.01 -4.40
C SER A 412 12.95 5.39 -3.01
N ARG A 413 13.57 6.03 -2.02
CA ARG A 413 13.18 5.76 -0.63
C ARG A 413 11.71 6.12 -0.43
N THR A 414 11.08 5.51 0.55
CA THR A 414 9.67 5.80 0.84
C THR A 414 9.51 7.16 1.49
N VAL A 415 8.35 7.76 1.26
CA VAL A 415 8.02 9.14 1.57
C VAL A 415 6.77 9.14 2.44
N LEU A 416 6.86 9.83 3.57
CA LEU A 416 5.73 10.05 4.47
C LEU A 416 5.65 11.55 4.74
N ARG A 417 4.82 12.24 3.95
CA ARG A 417 4.58 13.69 4.02
C ARG A 417 3.07 13.91 4.13
N SER A 418 2.62 14.56 5.19
CA SER A 418 1.19 14.64 5.56
C SER A 418 0.31 15.43 4.59
N ASP A 419 0.90 16.24 3.71
CA ASP A 419 0.23 16.97 2.63
C ASP A 419 0.09 16.15 1.33
N LEU A 420 0.80 15.01 1.21
CA LEU A 420 0.76 14.12 0.03
C LEU A 420 0.18 12.75 0.33
N VAL A 421 0.39 12.25 1.56
CA VAL A 421 -0.04 10.94 2.04
C VAL A 421 -1.13 11.17 3.07
N GLY A 422 -2.37 10.88 2.70
CA GLY A 422 -3.53 10.94 3.57
C GLY A 422 -3.53 9.82 4.62
N PRO A 423 -4.42 9.88 5.62
CA PRO A 423 -4.47 8.91 6.72
C PRO A 423 -4.81 7.47 6.28
N GLU A 424 -5.42 7.30 5.11
CA GLU A 424 -5.79 6.00 4.54
C GLU A 424 -4.94 5.61 3.32
N ASP A 425 -3.97 6.45 2.94
CA ASP A 425 -3.09 6.19 1.81
C ASP A 425 -1.88 5.36 2.25
N PHE A 426 -1.35 4.56 1.34
CA PHE A 426 -0.02 3.99 1.56
C PHE A 426 1.03 5.10 1.56
N HIS A 427 2.13 4.88 2.26
CA HIS A 427 3.32 5.72 2.10
C HIS A 427 3.73 5.78 0.63
N GLY A 428 4.26 6.92 0.21
CA GLY A 428 4.57 7.16 -1.20
C GLY A 428 5.98 6.75 -1.59
N ALA A 429 6.21 6.56 -2.89
CA ALA A 429 7.54 6.52 -3.49
C ALA A 429 7.50 7.03 -4.93
N LYS A 430 8.67 7.39 -5.47
CA LYS A 430 8.84 7.79 -6.88
C LYS A 430 9.47 6.67 -7.68
N PHE A 431 9.04 6.53 -8.92
CA PHE A 431 9.65 5.68 -9.92
C PHE A 431 10.47 6.53 -10.91
N TYR A 432 11.79 6.39 -10.85
CA TYR A 432 12.76 7.16 -11.63
C TYR A 432 12.90 6.64 -13.07
N ARG A 433 11.86 6.80 -13.89
CA ARG A 433 11.80 6.35 -15.29
C ARG A 433 12.96 6.89 -16.14
N GLU A 434 13.38 8.11 -15.87
CA GLU A 434 14.48 8.80 -16.53
C GLU A 434 15.85 8.13 -16.30
N LEU A 435 15.99 7.33 -15.24
CA LEU A 435 17.22 6.60 -14.92
C LEU A 435 17.27 5.19 -15.54
N ALA A 436 16.29 4.82 -16.36
CA ALA A 436 16.21 3.48 -16.98
C ALA A 436 17.46 3.10 -17.78
N GLY A 437 18.19 4.07 -18.35
CA GLY A 437 19.43 3.81 -19.09
C GLY A 437 20.60 3.34 -18.22
N ALA A 438 20.52 3.51 -16.90
CA ALA A 438 21.54 3.08 -15.94
C ALA A 438 21.02 1.97 -14.99
N ASP A 439 19.84 1.40 -15.27
CA ASP A 439 19.22 0.40 -14.40
C ASP A 439 19.86 -0.98 -14.55
N VAL A 440 20.41 -1.48 -13.45
CA VAL A 440 21.03 -2.81 -13.34
C VAL A 440 20.24 -3.73 -12.38
N SER A 441 19.02 -3.35 -12.00
CA SER A 441 18.20 -4.12 -11.06
C SER A 441 17.95 -5.56 -11.53
N ARG A 442 17.59 -5.76 -12.82
CA ARG A 442 17.40 -7.11 -13.38
C ARG A 442 18.72 -7.86 -13.55
N GLN A 443 19.77 -7.18 -14.00
CA GLN A 443 21.10 -7.77 -14.12
C GLN A 443 21.59 -8.32 -12.79
N PHE A 444 21.42 -7.57 -11.69
CA PHE A 444 21.75 -8.04 -10.35
C PHE A 444 21.02 -9.34 -10.00
N LEU A 445 19.70 -9.38 -10.23
CA LEU A 445 18.89 -10.56 -9.94
C LEU A 445 19.30 -11.77 -10.79
N ASP A 446 19.53 -11.56 -12.08
CA ASP A 446 19.85 -12.63 -13.04
C ASP A 446 21.23 -13.23 -12.74
N VAL A 447 22.24 -12.40 -12.49
CA VAL A 447 23.60 -12.87 -12.14
C VAL A 447 23.61 -13.70 -10.86
N VAL A 448 22.83 -13.31 -9.85
CA VAL A 448 22.71 -14.09 -8.60
C VAL A 448 21.91 -15.38 -8.85
N GLN A 449 20.80 -15.30 -9.58
CA GLN A 449 19.97 -16.47 -9.90
C GLN A 449 20.77 -17.53 -10.66
N ASP A 450 21.65 -17.14 -11.58
CA ASP A 450 22.47 -18.06 -12.36
C ASP A 450 23.38 -18.94 -11.48
N ARG A 451 23.67 -18.51 -10.25
CA ARG A 451 24.46 -19.26 -9.27
C ARG A 451 23.65 -20.21 -8.41
N PHE A 452 22.32 -20.24 -8.52
CA PHE A 452 21.49 -21.07 -7.63
C PHE A 452 21.83 -22.55 -7.71
N ASP A 453 22.03 -23.11 -8.91
CA ASP A 453 22.36 -24.54 -9.07
C ASP A 453 23.73 -24.89 -8.46
N GLU A 454 24.70 -23.97 -8.54
CA GLU A 454 26.06 -24.13 -8.00
C GLU A 454 26.07 -24.27 -6.48
N VAL A 455 25.16 -23.57 -5.78
CA VAL A 455 25.17 -23.49 -4.31
C VAL A 455 24.24 -24.46 -3.61
N ARG A 456 23.43 -25.25 -4.33
CA ARG A 456 22.35 -26.08 -3.74
C ARG A 456 22.83 -27.00 -2.62
N ASP A 457 23.90 -27.76 -2.86
CA ASP A 457 24.39 -28.72 -1.87
C ASP A 457 24.97 -28.04 -0.63
N ALA A 458 25.59 -26.86 -0.81
CA ALA A 458 26.10 -26.06 0.30
C ALA A 458 24.96 -25.46 1.13
N VAL A 459 23.89 -25.00 0.47
CA VAL A 459 22.67 -24.51 1.13
C VAL A 459 22.02 -25.62 1.95
N ASP A 460 21.85 -26.82 1.40
CA ASP A 460 21.25 -27.96 2.11
C ASP A 460 22.06 -28.32 3.38
N ALA A 461 23.39 -28.24 3.32
CA ALA A 461 24.26 -28.45 4.47
C ALA A 461 24.13 -27.34 5.53
N ASP A 462 24.17 -26.08 5.11
CA ASP A 462 24.08 -24.92 6.00
C ASP A 462 22.73 -24.87 6.72
N VAL A 463 21.63 -25.10 5.99
CA VAL A 463 20.28 -25.10 6.57
C VAL A 463 20.14 -26.19 7.63
N LYS A 464 20.71 -27.38 7.38
CA LYS A 464 20.70 -28.47 8.35
C LYS A 464 21.45 -28.10 9.63
N GLU A 465 22.62 -27.47 9.51
CA GLU A 465 23.38 -26.99 10.66
C GLU A 465 22.61 -25.88 11.41
N LEU A 466 22.11 -24.90 10.66
CA LEU A 466 21.43 -23.73 11.17
C LEU A 466 20.12 -24.08 11.93
N LEU A 467 19.31 -24.99 11.39
CA LEU A 467 18.09 -25.46 12.05
C LEU A 467 18.36 -26.31 13.30
N GLY A 468 19.57 -26.87 13.43
CA GLY A 468 20.01 -27.62 14.61
C GLY A 468 20.66 -26.75 15.70
N ALA A 469 21.00 -25.49 15.39
CA ALA A 469 21.67 -24.56 16.29
C ALA A 469 20.69 -23.68 17.08
N ASP A 470 21.17 -23.08 18.18
CA ASP A 470 20.47 -21.97 18.82
C ASP A 470 20.66 -20.70 17.97
N ARG A 471 19.54 -20.13 17.52
CA ARG A 471 19.51 -18.95 16.66
C ARG A 471 18.97 -17.71 17.38
N ALA A 472 18.86 -17.74 18.70
CA ALA A 472 18.41 -16.59 19.47
C ALA A 472 19.30 -15.35 19.17
N PRO A 473 18.72 -14.18 18.89
CA PRO A 473 19.48 -12.94 18.71
C PRO A 473 20.31 -12.60 19.95
N THR A 474 21.62 -12.44 19.78
CA THR A 474 22.56 -12.07 20.86
C THR A 474 22.77 -10.57 20.99
N TRP A 475 22.42 -9.79 19.95
CA TRP A 475 22.58 -8.33 19.89
C TRP A 475 24.03 -7.84 20.10
N GLU A 476 25.02 -8.68 19.80
CA GLU A 476 26.46 -8.35 19.86
C GLU A 476 26.80 -7.10 19.06
N GLY A 477 26.14 -6.91 17.92
CA GLY A 477 26.31 -5.74 17.09
C GLY A 477 25.91 -4.43 17.77
N TRP A 478 24.87 -4.45 18.60
CA TRP A 478 24.43 -3.28 19.38
C TRP A 478 25.42 -2.96 20.49
N ALA A 479 25.85 -3.96 21.25
CA ALA A 479 26.84 -3.80 22.32
C ALA A 479 28.16 -3.24 21.78
N ALA A 480 28.61 -3.69 20.60
CA ALA A 480 29.80 -3.14 19.97
C ALA A 480 29.63 -1.68 19.55
N VAL A 481 28.46 -1.29 19.05
CA VAL A 481 28.15 0.10 18.68
C VAL A 481 28.15 1.02 19.91
N GLU A 482 27.60 0.59 21.04
CA GLU A 482 27.63 1.34 22.30
C GLU A 482 29.07 1.56 22.78
N ARG A 483 29.85 0.48 22.85
CA ARG A 483 31.27 0.55 23.23
C ARG A 483 32.07 1.50 22.33
N ILE A 484 31.93 1.39 21.01
CA ILE A 484 32.62 2.26 20.05
C ILE A 484 32.19 3.72 20.22
N SER A 485 30.89 3.96 20.45
CA SER A 485 30.37 5.30 20.67
C SER A 485 30.98 5.96 21.92
N GLU A 486 31.22 5.20 22.98
CA GLU A 486 31.87 5.67 24.20
C GLU A 486 33.38 5.87 24.02
N GLU A 487 34.09 4.86 23.50
CA GLU A 487 35.54 4.86 23.34
C GLU A 487 36.04 6.01 22.46
N TYR A 488 35.31 6.33 21.39
CA TYR A 488 35.66 7.41 20.46
C TYR A 488 34.97 8.74 20.79
N GLY A 489 34.30 8.87 21.94
CA GLY A 489 33.70 10.12 22.42
C GLY A 489 32.57 10.68 21.55
N ILE A 490 31.88 9.80 20.81
CA ILE A 490 30.79 10.17 19.89
C ILE A 490 29.50 10.42 20.67
N HIS A 491 29.24 9.62 21.72
CA HIS A 491 28.05 9.68 22.59
C HIS A 491 26.70 9.68 21.85
N ASP A 492 26.67 9.17 20.62
CA ASP A 492 25.46 8.95 19.83
C ASP A 492 25.67 7.74 18.91
N VAL A 493 24.99 6.64 19.24
CA VAL A 493 25.02 5.40 18.46
C VAL A 493 24.56 5.60 17.01
N ASN A 494 23.84 6.66 16.68
CA ASN A 494 23.41 6.97 15.31
C ASN A 494 24.55 7.41 14.40
N LEU A 495 25.64 7.91 14.97
CA LEU A 495 26.84 8.35 14.26
C LEU A 495 27.85 7.22 14.06
N VAL A 496 27.59 6.04 14.66
CA VAL A 496 28.32 4.80 14.43
C VAL A 496 27.56 3.95 13.41
N LYS A 497 28.20 3.67 12.27
CA LYS A 497 27.59 3.01 11.09
C LYS A 497 28.25 1.66 10.84
N PRO A 498 27.72 0.59 11.46
CA PRO A 498 28.35 -0.71 11.40
C PRO A 498 28.06 -1.47 10.10
N GLY A 499 29.09 -2.15 9.60
CA GLY A 499 29.01 -3.01 8.43
C GLY A 499 29.64 -2.40 7.19
N VAL A 500 30.02 -3.26 6.25
CA VAL A 500 30.61 -2.88 4.96
C VAL A 500 29.66 -1.98 4.15
N GLY A 501 28.38 -2.36 4.05
CA GLY A 501 27.38 -1.59 3.31
C GLY A 501 27.09 -0.21 3.91
N GLU A 502 26.98 -0.10 5.24
CA GLU A 502 26.73 1.19 5.90
C GLU A 502 27.96 2.10 5.85
N THR A 503 29.16 1.56 6.05
CA THR A 503 30.42 2.31 5.92
C THR A 503 30.58 2.87 4.51
N THR A 504 30.27 2.08 3.49
CA THR A 504 30.27 2.51 2.08
C THR A 504 29.30 3.66 1.85
N ARG A 505 28.08 3.59 2.42
CA ARG A 505 27.10 4.68 2.35
C ARG A 505 27.59 5.96 3.03
N VAL A 506 28.30 5.85 4.16
CA VAL A 506 28.91 7.01 4.83
C VAL A 506 29.93 7.68 3.90
N LEU A 507 30.86 6.90 3.35
CA LEU A 507 31.91 7.42 2.46
C LEU A 507 31.33 8.12 1.22
N LEU A 508 30.20 7.65 0.73
CA LEU A 508 29.59 8.19 -0.48
C LEU A 508 28.72 9.43 -0.21
N ARG A 509 28.08 9.53 0.96
CA ARG A 509 26.93 10.43 1.17
C ARG A 509 26.99 11.28 2.43
N ARG A 510 28.02 11.14 3.25
CA ARG A 510 28.18 11.85 4.52
C ARG A 510 29.61 12.38 4.62
N VAL A 511 29.89 13.07 5.73
CA VAL A 511 31.24 13.48 6.11
C VAL A 511 31.80 12.43 7.09
N PRO A 512 32.47 11.38 6.60
CA PRO A 512 33.16 10.41 7.46
C PRO A 512 34.28 11.08 8.25
N TRP A 513 34.45 10.66 9.50
CA TRP A 513 35.59 11.03 10.34
C TRP A 513 36.70 9.99 10.32
N LYS A 514 36.33 8.72 10.51
CA LYS A 514 37.25 7.60 10.62
C LYS A 514 36.52 6.30 10.28
N ILE A 515 37.26 5.31 9.81
CA ILE A 515 36.77 3.96 9.61
C ILE A 515 37.53 3.02 10.53
N LEU A 516 36.82 2.21 11.29
CA LEU A 516 37.40 1.10 12.05
C LEU A 516 37.33 -0.15 11.19
N ALA A 517 38.46 -0.80 10.97
CA ALA A 517 38.59 -2.00 10.17
C ALA A 517 38.97 -3.18 11.05
N ARG A 518 38.30 -4.32 10.93
CA ARG A 518 38.72 -5.53 11.63
C ARG A 518 40.10 -5.95 11.12
N ALA A 519 41.02 -6.21 12.04
CA ALA A 519 42.31 -6.79 11.70
C ALA A 519 42.12 -8.09 10.89
N GLY A 520 42.77 -8.19 9.73
CA GLY A 520 42.65 -9.36 8.85
C GLY A 520 41.37 -9.44 8.02
N ALA A 521 40.58 -8.36 7.89
CA ALA A 521 39.37 -8.28 7.06
C ALA A 521 39.56 -8.66 5.57
N GLY A 522 40.81 -8.72 5.07
CA GLY A 522 41.11 -9.21 3.73
C GLY A 522 40.48 -8.37 2.61
N ALA A 523 40.01 -9.06 1.57
CA ALA A 523 39.48 -8.47 0.33
C ALA A 523 38.08 -7.83 0.50
N ASP A 524 37.30 -8.26 1.49
CA ASP A 524 35.96 -7.71 1.77
C ASP A 524 36.01 -6.21 2.14
N LEU A 525 37.20 -5.68 2.48
CA LEU A 525 37.42 -4.27 2.80
C LEU A 525 38.02 -3.45 1.64
N ASP A 526 38.48 -4.07 0.55
CA ASP A 526 39.29 -3.37 -0.47
C ASP A 526 38.57 -2.17 -1.09
N HIS A 527 37.26 -2.29 -1.34
CA HIS A 527 36.47 -1.18 -1.84
C HIS A 527 36.33 -0.03 -0.83
N VAL A 528 36.37 -0.32 0.48
CA VAL A 528 36.24 0.67 1.56
C VAL A 528 37.56 1.42 1.65
N ARG A 529 38.68 0.70 1.59
CA ARG A 529 40.03 1.27 1.57
C ARG A 529 40.18 2.22 0.39
N LEU A 530 39.75 1.81 -0.80
CA LEU A 530 39.79 2.66 -2.00
C LEU A 530 38.97 3.95 -1.83
N LEU A 531 37.72 3.84 -1.37
CA LEU A 531 36.84 5.00 -1.15
C LEU A 531 37.37 5.91 -0.03
N ALA A 532 37.93 5.33 1.03
CA ALA A 532 38.53 6.07 2.13
C ALA A 532 39.77 6.85 1.69
N GLU A 533 40.65 6.23 0.90
CA GLU A 533 41.82 6.88 0.31
C GLU A 533 41.41 8.07 -0.57
N GLN A 534 40.43 7.88 -1.45
CA GLN A 534 39.92 8.95 -2.33
C GLN A 534 39.34 10.13 -1.54
N ARG A 535 38.72 9.87 -0.38
CA ARG A 535 38.10 10.86 0.49
C ARG A 535 39.04 11.44 1.54
N GLY A 536 40.25 10.90 1.69
CA GLY A 536 41.21 11.28 2.72
C GLY A 536 40.77 10.88 4.13
N VAL A 537 40.03 9.79 4.27
CA VAL A 537 39.48 9.31 5.54
C VAL A 537 40.43 8.27 6.14
N PRO A 538 40.87 8.44 7.40
CA PRO A 538 41.74 7.45 8.04
C PRO A 538 41.01 6.12 8.28
N VAL A 539 41.69 5.03 7.97
CA VAL A 539 41.28 3.65 8.29
C VAL A 539 42.17 3.15 9.43
N GLU A 540 41.56 2.83 10.56
CA GLU A 540 42.23 2.34 11.76
C GLU A 540 41.91 0.85 11.95
N GLU A 541 42.94 0.01 12.05
CA GLU A 541 42.76 -1.41 12.30
C GLU A 541 42.54 -1.67 13.80
N VAL A 542 41.49 -2.43 14.11
CA VAL A 542 41.10 -2.81 15.46
C VAL A 542 41.01 -4.34 15.58
N ALA A 543 41.42 -4.87 16.72
CA ALA A 543 41.54 -6.32 16.92
C ALA A 543 40.17 -7.03 17.03
N GLU A 544 39.22 -6.45 17.76
CA GLU A 544 37.92 -7.08 18.06
C GLU A 544 36.74 -6.25 17.56
N LEU A 545 36.16 -6.66 16.44
CA LEU A 545 35.00 -6.00 15.83
C LEU A 545 34.03 -7.07 15.31
N PRO A 546 32.73 -7.06 15.68
CA PRO A 546 31.75 -8.02 15.13
C PRO A 546 31.43 -7.77 13.65
N TYR A 547 31.88 -6.62 13.13
CA TYR A 547 31.80 -6.24 11.72
C TYR A 547 33.18 -6.31 11.05
N THR A 548 33.21 -6.41 9.73
CA THR A 548 34.41 -6.23 8.90
C THR A 548 34.88 -4.78 8.97
N CYS A 549 33.95 -3.82 9.01
CA CYS A 549 34.27 -2.42 9.31
C CYS A 549 33.11 -1.62 9.92
N VAL A 550 33.43 -0.47 10.50
CA VAL A 550 32.49 0.51 11.04
C VAL A 550 32.89 1.90 10.58
N GLY A 551 31.98 2.62 9.94
CA GLY A 551 32.13 4.03 9.61
C GLY A 551 31.73 4.92 10.78
N LEU A 552 32.59 5.86 11.15
CA LEU A 552 32.31 6.85 12.19
C LEU A 552 32.04 8.22 11.56
N ILE A 553 30.97 8.86 11.99
CA ILE A 553 30.62 10.24 11.66
C ILE A 553 30.92 11.11 12.88
N HIS A 554 31.58 12.25 12.70
CA HIS A 554 31.91 13.11 13.84
C HIS A 554 30.82 14.16 14.11
N PRO A 555 30.41 14.37 15.38
CA PRO A 555 29.27 15.23 15.74
C PRO A 555 29.38 16.69 15.27
N ARG A 556 30.60 17.21 15.14
CA ARG A 556 30.89 18.62 14.80
C ARG A 556 31.11 18.92 13.30
N PHE A 557 31.19 17.93 12.42
CA PHE A 557 31.43 18.16 10.98
C PHE A 557 30.13 18.13 10.17
N THR A 558 29.11 18.82 10.66
CA THR A 558 27.71 18.74 10.18
C THR A 558 27.30 19.87 9.23
N ARG A 559 28.23 20.74 8.76
CA ARG A 559 27.92 21.79 7.76
C ARG A 559 29.05 22.02 6.75
N GLY A 560 28.73 21.94 5.46
CA GLY A 560 29.44 22.61 4.35
C GLY A 560 30.87 22.14 4.02
N ALA A 561 31.30 20.96 4.46
CA ALA A 561 32.68 20.50 4.31
C ALA A 561 32.97 19.61 3.09
N THR A 562 32.02 19.45 2.17
CA THR A 562 32.30 18.86 0.85
C THR A 562 32.37 19.99 -0.16
N GLY A 563 33.58 20.31 -0.63
CA GLY A 563 33.72 21.00 -1.91
C GLY A 563 33.07 20.18 -3.03
N VAL A 564 32.93 20.78 -4.21
CA VAL A 564 32.35 20.18 -5.44
C VAL A 564 33.03 18.85 -5.84
N ASP A 565 34.16 18.53 -5.20
CA ASP A 565 35.07 17.41 -5.37
C ASP A 565 35.03 16.37 -4.22
N GLY A 566 34.18 16.53 -3.19
CA GLY A 566 33.86 15.49 -2.21
C GLY A 566 34.94 15.14 -1.18
N LYS A 567 36.03 15.91 -1.09
CA LYS A 567 37.12 15.71 -0.12
C LYS A 567 36.82 16.35 1.24
N ALA A 568 37.26 15.72 2.32
CA ALA A 568 37.20 16.30 3.66
C ALA A 568 38.09 17.56 3.74
N VAL A 569 37.55 18.67 4.24
CA VAL A 569 38.35 19.85 4.57
C VAL A 569 39.28 19.50 5.73
N ALA A 570 40.60 19.52 5.48
CA ALA A 570 41.61 19.29 6.50
C ALA A 570 41.45 20.30 7.64
N ALA A 571 41.39 19.80 8.88
CA ALA A 571 41.38 20.63 10.08
C ALA A 571 42.70 21.41 10.19
N LYS A 572 42.61 22.72 10.46
CA LYS A 572 43.71 23.51 11.00
C LYS A 572 43.72 23.43 12.52
#